data_AF-A0A811RWL1-F1
#
_entry.id   AF-A0A811RWL1-F1
#
_cell.length_a   1.000
_cell.length_b   1.000
_cell.length_c   1.000
_cell.angle_alpha   90.00
_cell.angle_beta   90.00
_cell.angle_gamma   90.00
#
_symmetry.space_group_name_H-M   'P 1'
#
loop_
_entity.id
_entity.type
_entity.pdbx_description
1 polymer ?
#
loop_
_entity_poly.entity_id
_entity_poly.type
_entity_poly.pdbx_seq_one_letter_code
_entity_poly.pdbx_strand_id
1 'polypeptide(L)'
;METMAAAPAPQQRTGRIARRLARLLRRKSSPAGAGGMAYSVAGDDFDDSLDSSINSLSKLKLSGNLAAAYTLDAFFKNATETKGTAAAAPQTQPSPAPAPVPAPGAQDAAKHAFVATLFARASAVKAAYAQLQLAQHPYDADSIQAADAGLVAELTKLSSLKRRYARDPAAAASRSAAAALALAAHADEQRHLLRTYEITARKLEAELRVRDAEAERARAALADEVRAARGLEERTRTLASLDDLHLSGLNATHFLTALRHAVKSVRAFASAMLHAMRAAGWDPEAAAAAAAAVHPGARLRDPAGDARFALESYVALKMFAGFHRKDLGLSSLHGRGASTTAAASSRSSRRPSPRPRRSY
;
A
#
# COMPACT_ATOMS: atom_id res chain seq x y z
N MET A 1 48.84 -37.06 -44.06
CA MET A 1 49.38 -35.70 -44.21
C MET A 1 48.19 -34.78 -44.43
N GLU A 2 48.21 -33.63 -43.76
CA GLU A 2 47.24 -32.53 -43.82
C GLU A 2 46.07 -32.57 -42.82
N THR A 3 46.45 -32.10 -41.64
CA THR A 3 45.70 -31.45 -40.57
C THR A 3 45.00 -30.16 -41.02
N MET A 4 43.72 -29.96 -40.67
CA MET A 4 43.12 -28.66 -40.33
C MET A 4 41.93 -28.91 -39.38
N ALA A 5 42.09 -28.71 -38.07
CA ALA A 5 41.92 -27.46 -37.32
C ALA A 5 40.45 -27.21 -36.90
N ALA A 6 40.19 -27.45 -35.61
CA ALA A 6 38.92 -27.26 -34.92
C ALA A 6 38.53 -25.78 -34.80
N ALA A 7 37.25 -25.47 -35.02
CA ALA A 7 36.68 -24.14 -34.88
C ALA A 7 36.43 -23.78 -33.40
N PRO A 8 36.73 -22.55 -32.95
CA PRO A 8 36.51 -22.13 -31.57
C PRO A 8 35.07 -21.65 -31.32
N ALA A 9 34.58 -21.89 -30.10
CA ALA A 9 33.28 -21.44 -29.60
C ALA A 9 33.17 -19.90 -29.48
N PRO A 10 31.97 -19.32 -29.66
CA PRO A 10 31.79 -17.88 -29.54
C PRO A 10 31.83 -17.43 -28.08
N GLN A 11 32.87 -16.66 -27.75
CA GLN A 11 33.00 -15.91 -26.51
C GLN A 11 32.40 -14.49 -26.67
N GLN A 12 31.66 -14.08 -25.64
CA GLN A 12 31.32 -12.70 -25.21
C GLN A 12 30.12 -11.96 -25.83
N ARG A 13 29.22 -11.49 -24.93
CA ARG A 13 28.77 -10.07 -24.87
C ARG A 13 27.95 -9.69 -23.60
N THR A 14 28.29 -10.21 -22.41
CA THR A 14 27.64 -9.79 -21.15
C THR A 14 28.13 -8.43 -20.61
N GLY A 15 29.24 -7.88 -21.13
CA GLY A 15 29.85 -6.64 -20.65
C GLY A 15 29.20 -5.32 -21.09
N ARG A 16 28.13 -5.32 -21.91
CA ARG A 16 27.46 -4.08 -22.38
C ARG A 16 26.24 -3.70 -21.54
N ILE A 17 25.57 -4.67 -20.92
CA ILE A 17 24.35 -4.44 -20.12
C ILE A 17 24.73 -3.86 -18.75
N ALA A 18 25.76 -4.42 -18.11
CA ALA A 18 26.28 -3.91 -16.84
C ALA A 18 26.75 -2.44 -16.92
N ARG A 19 27.31 -2.01 -18.06
CA ARG A 19 27.74 -0.63 -18.31
C ARG A 19 26.62 0.35 -18.64
N ARG A 20 25.41 -0.13 -18.97
CA ARG A 20 24.21 0.72 -19.13
C ARG A 20 23.49 0.93 -17.79
N LEU A 21 23.42 -0.09 -16.95
CA LEU A 21 22.80 0.02 -15.62
C LEU A 21 23.59 0.95 -14.68
N ALA A 22 24.92 0.92 -14.73
CA ALA A 22 25.77 1.82 -13.94
C ALA A 22 25.62 3.31 -14.31
N ARG A 23 25.16 3.64 -15.54
CA ARG A 23 24.92 5.03 -15.97
C ARG A 23 23.54 5.55 -15.55
N LEU A 24 22.56 4.67 -15.33
CA LEU A 24 21.24 5.05 -14.81
C LEU A 24 21.27 5.33 -13.31
N LEU A 25 22.14 4.63 -12.57
CA LEU A 25 22.28 4.81 -11.12
C LEU A 25 23.12 6.04 -10.73
N ARG A 26 23.91 6.61 -11.65
CA ARG A 26 24.77 7.79 -11.39
C ARG A 26 24.12 9.13 -11.73
N ARG A 27 22.84 9.16 -12.11
CA ARG A 27 22.13 10.41 -12.46
C ARG A 27 21.23 10.96 -11.35
N LYS A 28 21.30 10.41 -10.14
CA LYS A 28 20.54 10.89 -8.98
C LYS A 28 21.47 11.16 -7.78
N SER A 29 22.38 12.10 -7.93
CA SER A 29 23.00 12.80 -6.79
C SER A 29 23.70 14.09 -7.27
N SER A 30 23.06 15.24 -7.03
CA SER A 30 23.63 16.58 -6.75
C SER A 30 22.79 17.75 -7.31
N PRO A 31 22.86 18.95 -6.69
CA PRO A 31 21.69 19.76 -6.36
C PRO A 31 21.62 21.13 -7.05
N ALA A 32 20.49 21.81 -6.80
CA ALA A 32 20.22 23.24 -6.87
C ALA A 32 20.07 23.91 -8.25
N GLY A 33 18.95 24.63 -8.42
CA GLY A 33 18.85 25.73 -9.38
C GLY A 33 17.47 26.03 -9.97
N ALA A 34 16.62 26.70 -9.19
CA ALA A 34 15.59 27.66 -9.61
C ALA A 34 14.35 27.22 -10.43
N GLY A 35 13.19 27.35 -9.78
CA GLY A 35 11.97 27.93 -10.39
C GLY A 35 10.81 26.97 -10.64
N GLY A 36 9.77 27.03 -9.79
CA GLY A 36 8.42 26.60 -10.19
C GLY A 36 7.56 25.95 -9.11
N MET A 37 6.80 26.79 -8.40
CA MET A 37 5.46 26.55 -7.82
C MET A 37 5.16 25.19 -7.17
N ALA A 38 5.15 25.20 -5.84
CA ALA A 38 4.60 24.15 -5.00
C ALA A 38 3.06 24.19 -4.99
N TYR A 39 2.43 23.05 -5.25
CA TYR A 39 1.10 22.76 -4.73
C TYR A 39 1.27 21.99 -3.42
N SER A 40 0.88 22.59 -2.31
CA SER A 40 0.81 21.92 -1.01
C SER A 40 -0.48 21.12 -0.95
N VAL A 41 -0.36 19.79 -0.85
CA VAL A 41 -1.39 18.94 -0.27
C VAL A 41 -0.87 18.51 1.09
N ALA A 42 -1.54 19.00 2.13
CA ALA A 42 -1.36 18.59 3.51
C ALA A 42 -2.09 17.27 3.76
N GLY A 43 -1.53 16.43 4.63
CA GLY A 43 -2.20 15.27 5.22
C GLY A 43 -1.41 13.98 5.05
N ASP A 44 -0.48 13.70 5.97
CA ASP A 44 -0.69 12.72 7.04
C ASP A 44 0.67 12.30 7.61
N ASP A 45 0.86 12.64 8.88
CA ASP A 45 2.00 12.23 9.70
C ASP A 45 1.99 10.71 9.85
N PHE A 46 2.84 10.02 9.08
CA PHE A 46 3.15 8.61 9.33
C PHE A 46 4.37 8.50 10.22
N ASP A 47 4.13 7.81 11.33
CA ASP A 47 5.00 7.51 12.46
C ASP A 47 6.34 6.86 12.03
N ASP A 48 7.44 7.59 12.21
CA ASP A 48 8.83 7.23 11.85
C ASP A 48 9.42 6.15 12.81
N SER A 49 8.59 5.52 13.63
CA SER A 49 9.01 4.58 14.69
C SER A 49 9.23 3.13 14.21
N LEU A 50 8.82 2.77 13.00
CA LEU A 50 8.86 1.37 12.50
C LEU A 50 10.17 0.96 11.82
N ASP A 51 10.95 1.92 11.31
CA ASP A 51 12.18 1.64 10.54
C ASP A 51 13.33 1.07 11.40
N SER A 52 13.31 1.32 12.72
CA SER A 52 14.32 0.78 13.64
C SER A 52 14.19 -0.74 13.85
N SER A 53 13.01 -1.34 13.66
CA SER A 53 12.81 -2.79 13.83
C SER A 53 13.19 -3.59 12.58
N ILE A 54 13.00 -2.99 11.41
CA ILE A 54 13.27 -3.61 10.09
C ILE A 54 14.78 -3.79 9.88
N ASN A 55 15.60 -2.86 10.39
CA ASN A 55 17.06 -2.93 10.23
C ASN A 55 17.74 -4.05 11.03
N SER A 56 17.03 -4.67 11.98
CA SER A 56 17.53 -5.82 12.76
C SER A 56 17.32 -7.17 12.07
N LEU A 57 16.43 -7.24 11.07
CA LEU A 57 16.08 -8.48 10.36
C LEU A 57 16.93 -8.72 9.10
N SER A 58 17.56 -7.68 8.55
CA SER A 58 18.42 -7.75 7.36
C SER A 58 19.71 -8.57 7.56
N LYS A 59 20.04 -8.94 8.80
CA LYS A 59 21.19 -9.79 9.16
C LYS A 59 20.87 -11.30 9.17
N LEU A 60 19.60 -11.69 9.04
CA LEU A 60 19.19 -13.09 8.93
C LEU A 60 19.03 -13.45 7.45
N LYS A 61 20.11 -13.96 6.83
CA LYS A 61 20.02 -14.65 5.54
C LYS A 61 19.24 -15.96 5.71
N LEU A 62 17.90 -15.90 5.71
CA LEU A 62 17.05 -17.07 5.43
C LEU A 62 16.98 -17.28 3.91
N SER A 63 18.05 -17.80 3.33
CA SER A 63 17.99 -18.38 1.99
C SER A 63 17.55 -19.84 2.13
N GLY A 64 16.26 -20.10 1.94
CA GLY A 64 15.70 -21.44 1.91
C GLY A 64 14.19 -21.39 2.05
N ASN A 65 13.48 -22.09 1.17
CA ASN A 65 12.01 -22.17 1.14
C ASN A 65 11.40 -22.25 2.54
N LEU A 66 10.78 -21.16 3.00
CA LEU A 66 10.10 -21.04 4.29
C LEU A 66 8.93 -22.04 4.42
N ALA A 67 8.43 -22.55 3.29
CA ALA A 67 7.46 -23.63 3.21
C ALA A 67 7.92 -24.96 3.82
N ALA A 68 9.23 -25.21 3.96
CA ALA A 68 9.75 -26.40 4.63
C ALA A 68 9.90 -26.24 6.16
N ALA A 69 9.70 -25.03 6.70
CA ALA A 69 9.79 -24.77 8.13
C ALA A 69 8.46 -24.98 8.88
N TYR A 70 7.39 -25.34 8.18
CA TYR A 70 6.09 -25.68 8.76
C TYR A 70 6.14 -27.07 9.40
N THR A 71 6.81 -27.17 10.55
CA THR A 71 6.49 -28.00 11.74
C THR A 71 7.72 -28.04 12.64
N LEU A 72 8.14 -26.90 13.21
CA LEU A 72 9.04 -26.91 14.37
C LEU A 72 8.42 -27.67 15.56
N ASP A 73 7.09 -27.78 15.58
CA ASP A 73 6.34 -28.65 16.51
C ASP A 73 6.75 -30.13 16.40
N ALA A 74 7.10 -30.60 15.19
CA ALA A 74 7.65 -31.95 14.97
C ALA A 74 9.11 -32.08 15.44
N PHE A 75 9.89 -31.01 15.28
CA PHE A 75 11.28 -30.97 15.74
C PHE A 75 11.39 -31.12 17.27
N PHE A 76 10.45 -30.53 18.02
CA PHE A 76 10.42 -30.64 19.48
C PHE A 76 9.71 -31.90 20.00
N LYS A 77 8.74 -32.47 19.28
CA LYS A 77 8.11 -33.75 19.65
C LYS A 77 9.09 -34.93 19.58
N ASN A 78 9.97 -34.96 18.58
CA ASN A 78 10.99 -36.00 18.43
C ASN A 78 12.05 -36.00 19.55
N ALA A 79 12.26 -34.87 20.24
CA ALA A 79 13.20 -34.79 21.36
C ALA A 79 12.66 -35.39 22.67
N THR A 80 11.35 -35.64 22.76
CA THR A 80 10.70 -36.20 23.97
C THR A 80 10.50 -37.72 23.92
N GLU A 81 10.73 -38.37 22.79
CA GLU A 81 10.52 -39.82 22.63
C GLU A 81 11.79 -40.68 22.83
N THR A 82 12.98 -40.10 22.93
CA THR A 82 14.24 -40.84 23.13
C THR A 82 14.57 -41.16 24.60
N LYS A 83 13.58 -41.64 25.36
CA LYS A 83 13.84 -42.22 26.69
C LYS A 83 12.91 -43.41 26.97
N GLY A 84 13.22 -44.55 26.38
CA GLY A 84 12.45 -45.77 26.58
C GLY A 84 13.17 -47.05 26.16
N THR A 85 14.24 -47.42 26.87
CA THR A 85 14.62 -48.83 27.15
C THR A 85 15.66 -48.84 28.27
N ALA A 86 15.23 -49.09 29.51
CA ALA A 86 16.12 -49.43 30.61
C ALA A 86 16.01 -50.94 30.88
N ALA A 87 17.10 -51.67 30.64
CA ALA A 87 17.28 -53.06 31.07
C ALA A 87 17.68 -53.09 32.56
N ALA A 88 17.22 -54.12 33.25
CA ALA A 88 17.24 -54.30 34.70
C ALA A 88 18.53 -54.92 35.27
N ALA A 89 18.87 -54.56 36.52
CA ALA A 89 19.31 -55.40 37.67
C ALA A 89 20.25 -54.63 38.64
N PRO A 90 20.43 -55.05 39.91
CA PRO A 90 19.44 -55.38 40.94
C PRO A 90 19.62 -54.55 42.23
N GLN A 91 18.67 -54.69 43.15
CA GLN A 91 18.52 -53.94 44.41
C GLN A 91 19.43 -54.46 45.54
N THR A 92 19.88 -53.53 46.39
CA THR A 92 20.29 -53.80 47.77
C THR A 92 19.81 -52.65 48.69
N GLN A 93 19.13 -52.99 49.77
CA GLN A 93 18.64 -52.13 50.87
C GLN A 93 19.48 -52.40 52.15
N PRO A 94 19.34 -51.65 53.27
CA PRO A 94 19.67 -50.24 53.48
C PRO A 94 20.55 -50.05 54.75
N SER A 95 21.13 -48.86 54.99
CA SER A 95 21.59 -48.46 56.34
C SER A 95 21.51 -46.94 56.53
N PRO A 96 21.18 -46.44 57.73
CA PRO A 96 20.72 -45.08 57.95
C PRO A 96 21.87 -44.13 58.28
N ALA A 97 21.90 -42.95 57.65
CA ALA A 97 22.76 -41.83 58.02
C ALA A 97 22.06 -40.49 57.68
N PRO A 98 22.40 -39.39 58.39
CA PRO A 98 21.42 -38.41 58.86
C PRO A 98 21.11 -37.27 57.88
N ALA A 99 20.07 -36.51 58.23
CA ALA A 99 19.40 -35.48 57.43
C ALA A 99 20.33 -34.53 56.64
N PRO A 100 19.95 -34.14 55.40
CA PRO A 100 20.79 -33.30 54.56
C PRO A 100 20.68 -31.82 54.94
N VAL A 101 21.81 -31.21 55.25
CA VAL A 101 22.00 -29.76 55.31
C VAL A 101 22.00 -29.22 53.86
N PRO A 102 21.24 -28.17 53.52
CA PRO A 102 21.17 -27.69 52.13
C PRO A 102 22.48 -27.03 51.71
N ALA A 103 23.04 -27.49 50.58
CA ALA A 103 24.26 -26.95 50.00
C ALA A 103 24.09 -25.49 49.53
N PRO A 104 25.12 -24.63 49.66
CA PRO A 104 25.04 -23.19 49.41
C PRO A 104 24.69 -22.80 47.94
N GLY A 105 24.90 -23.69 46.96
CA GLY A 105 24.53 -23.44 45.56
C GLY A 105 23.07 -23.74 45.19
N ALA A 106 22.31 -24.43 46.06
CA ALA A 106 20.95 -24.86 45.75
C ALA A 106 19.94 -23.69 45.77
N GLN A 107 20.14 -22.70 46.65
CA GLN A 107 19.27 -21.53 46.73
C GLN A 107 19.41 -20.61 45.53
N ASP A 108 20.61 -20.45 44.99
CA ASP A 108 20.81 -19.59 43.82
C ASP A 108 20.27 -20.27 42.55
N ALA A 109 20.51 -21.58 42.37
CA ALA A 109 19.87 -22.35 41.30
C ALA A 109 18.34 -22.29 41.36
N ALA A 110 17.76 -22.33 42.55
CA ALA A 110 16.33 -22.19 42.80
C ALA A 110 15.78 -20.81 42.40
N LYS A 111 16.51 -19.73 42.69
CA LYS A 111 16.16 -18.37 42.23
C LYS A 111 16.26 -18.25 40.71
N HIS A 112 17.32 -18.80 40.10
CA HIS A 112 17.48 -18.80 38.65
C HIS A 112 16.33 -19.54 37.94
N ALA A 113 15.94 -20.71 38.43
CA ALA A 113 14.83 -21.48 37.89
C ALA A 113 13.48 -20.74 38.02
N PHE A 114 13.27 -20.02 39.11
CA PHE A 114 12.10 -19.17 39.30
C PHE A 114 12.06 -18.05 38.25
N VAL A 115 13.19 -17.36 38.04
CA VAL A 115 13.31 -16.28 37.04
C VAL A 115 13.09 -16.82 35.62
N ALA A 116 13.66 -18.00 35.29
CA ALA A 116 13.41 -18.65 34.00
C ALA A 116 11.93 -18.95 33.79
N THR A 117 11.23 -19.44 34.83
CA THR A 117 9.78 -19.69 34.78
C THR A 117 8.99 -18.39 34.57
N LEU A 118 9.43 -17.29 35.18
CA LEU A 118 8.82 -15.97 34.98
C LEU A 118 8.94 -15.51 33.53
N PHE A 119 10.14 -15.59 32.93
CA PHE A 119 10.36 -15.23 31.53
C PHE A 119 9.56 -16.12 30.57
N ALA A 120 9.52 -17.44 30.81
CA ALA A 120 8.70 -18.35 30.04
C ALA A 120 7.21 -17.94 30.03
N ARG A 121 6.67 -17.56 31.20
CA ARG A 121 5.28 -17.10 31.34
C ARG A 121 5.04 -15.73 30.71
N ALA A 122 5.96 -14.79 30.87
CA ALA A 122 5.85 -13.48 30.22
C ALA A 122 5.85 -13.62 28.69
N SER A 123 6.72 -14.47 28.14
CA SER A 123 6.77 -14.79 26.72
C SER A 123 5.50 -15.52 26.24
N ALA A 124 4.91 -16.40 27.06
CA ALA A 124 3.63 -17.03 26.76
C ALA A 124 2.47 -16.03 26.65
N VAL A 125 2.40 -15.06 27.57
CA VAL A 125 1.44 -13.94 27.51
C VAL A 125 1.65 -13.12 26.23
N LYS A 126 2.90 -12.82 25.87
CA LYS A 126 3.22 -12.09 24.63
C LYS A 126 2.75 -12.84 23.38
N ALA A 127 2.98 -14.15 23.31
CA ALA A 127 2.53 -14.98 22.20
C ALA A 127 0.99 -15.05 22.11
N ALA A 128 0.31 -15.22 23.24
CA ALA A 128 -1.16 -15.23 23.28
C ALA A 128 -1.76 -13.88 22.86
N TYR A 129 -1.14 -12.77 23.28
CA TYR A 129 -1.55 -11.44 22.87
C TYR A 129 -1.33 -11.20 21.37
N ALA A 130 -0.20 -11.63 20.81
CA ALA A 130 0.04 -11.55 19.37
C ALA A 130 -1.03 -12.34 18.57
N GLN A 131 -1.44 -13.51 19.07
CA GLN A 131 -2.52 -14.30 18.46
C GLN A 131 -3.85 -13.56 18.49
N LEU A 132 -4.17 -12.89 19.60
CA LEU A 132 -5.37 -12.05 19.73
C LEU A 132 -5.33 -10.88 18.74
N GLN A 133 -4.19 -10.22 18.58
CA GLN A 133 -4.02 -9.15 17.59
C GLN A 133 -4.22 -9.65 16.15
N LEU A 134 -3.79 -10.87 15.84
CA LEU A 134 -4.02 -11.47 14.52
C LEU A 134 -5.52 -11.73 14.26
N ALA A 135 -6.24 -12.22 15.27
CA ALA A 135 -7.67 -12.53 15.16
C ALA A 135 -8.57 -11.29 14.96
N GLN A 136 -8.06 -10.10 15.27
CA GLN A 136 -8.80 -8.86 15.09
C GLN A 136 -8.89 -8.43 13.62
N HIS A 137 -7.99 -8.89 12.76
CA HIS A 137 -7.90 -8.43 11.38
C HIS A 137 -7.54 -9.57 10.40
N PRO A 138 -8.51 -10.03 9.59
CA PRO A 138 -9.92 -9.65 9.57
C PRO A 138 -10.66 -10.06 10.85
N TYR A 139 -11.73 -9.35 11.20
CA TYR A 139 -12.49 -9.62 12.42
C TYR A 139 -13.09 -11.04 12.40
N ASP A 140 -12.69 -11.85 13.36
CA ASP A 140 -13.21 -13.21 13.56
C ASP A 140 -13.54 -13.41 15.05
N ALA A 141 -14.84 -13.40 15.35
CA ALA A 141 -15.33 -13.46 16.73
C ALA A 141 -14.90 -14.75 17.45
N ASP A 142 -14.89 -15.90 16.76
CA ASP A 142 -14.59 -17.19 17.36
C ASP A 142 -13.09 -17.29 17.68
N SER A 143 -12.22 -16.85 16.77
CA SER A 143 -10.77 -16.83 17.04
C SER A 143 -10.37 -15.75 18.05
N ILE A 144 -11.06 -14.61 18.10
CA ILE A 144 -10.88 -13.59 19.16
C ILE A 144 -11.22 -14.19 20.52
N GLN A 145 -12.38 -14.86 20.66
CA GLN A 145 -12.78 -15.48 21.92
C GLN A 145 -11.80 -16.57 22.36
N ALA A 146 -11.35 -17.42 21.44
CA ALA A 146 -10.38 -18.46 21.73
C ALA A 146 -9.01 -17.88 22.15
N ALA A 147 -8.54 -16.83 21.47
CA ALA A 147 -7.29 -16.16 21.79
C ALA A 147 -7.35 -15.40 23.12
N ASP A 148 -8.48 -14.75 23.41
CA ASP A 148 -8.74 -14.06 24.69
C ASP A 148 -8.74 -15.05 25.86
N ALA A 149 -9.47 -16.17 25.73
CA ALA A 149 -9.46 -17.23 26.74
C ALA A 149 -8.04 -17.77 27.01
N GLY A 150 -7.24 -17.94 25.95
CA GLY A 150 -5.83 -18.34 26.06
C GLY A 150 -4.97 -17.30 26.79
N LEU A 151 -5.16 -16.01 26.48
CA LEU A 151 -4.46 -14.91 27.13
C LEU A 151 -4.83 -14.81 28.62
N VAL A 152 -6.11 -14.91 28.96
CA VAL A 152 -6.61 -14.94 30.34
C VAL A 152 -6.02 -16.12 31.10
N ALA A 153 -5.91 -17.30 30.47
CA ALA A 153 -5.29 -18.47 31.08
C ALA A 153 -3.81 -18.23 31.42
N GLU A 154 -3.01 -17.64 30.52
CA GLU A 154 -1.60 -17.33 30.81
C GLU A 154 -1.43 -16.20 31.83
N LEU A 155 -2.27 -15.16 31.78
CA LEU A 155 -2.30 -14.10 32.80
C LEU A 155 -2.66 -14.65 34.19
N THR A 156 -3.59 -15.60 34.24
CA THR A 156 -3.96 -16.28 35.49
C THR A 156 -2.78 -17.09 36.04
N LYS A 157 -2.05 -17.81 35.19
CA LYS A 157 -0.83 -18.53 35.59
C LYS A 157 0.25 -17.57 36.09
N LEU A 158 0.48 -16.46 35.41
CA LEU A 158 1.45 -15.43 35.82
C LEU A 158 1.05 -14.77 37.16
N SER A 159 -0.23 -14.46 37.34
CA SER A 159 -0.79 -13.94 38.59
C SER A 159 -0.60 -14.92 39.75
N SER A 160 -0.82 -16.21 39.52
CA SER A 160 -0.56 -17.25 40.53
C SER A 160 0.92 -17.34 40.92
N LEU A 161 1.84 -17.14 39.96
CA LEU A 161 3.28 -17.14 40.21
C LEU A 161 3.67 -15.91 41.06
N LYS A 162 3.16 -14.73 40.71
CA LYS A 162 3.32 -13.49 41.49
C LYS A 162 2.82 -13.65 42.93
N ARG A 163 1.58 -14.16 43.12
CA ARG A 163 0.98 -14.36 44.45
C ARG A 163 1.80 -15.33 45.31
N ARG A 164 2.30 -16.42 44.71
CA ARG A 164 3.14 -17.40 45.41
C ARG A 164 4.46 -16.79 45.88
N TYR A 165 5.11 -16.00 45.02
CA TYR A 165 6.34 -15.30 45.37
C TYR A 165 6.12 -14.25 46.46
N ALA A 166 5.04 -13.46 46.37
CA ALA A 166 4.71 -12.45 47.37
C ALA A 166 4.39 -13.03 48.76
N ARG A 167 3.83 -14.25 48.82
CA ARG A 167 3.52 -14.93 50.08
C ARG A 167 4.75 -15.50 50.76
N ASP A 168 5.62 -16.15 49.99
CA ASP A 168 6.85 -16.76 50.49
C ASP A 168 7.87 -16.92 49.34
N PRO A 169 8.83 -15.99 49.21
CA PRO A 169 9.85 -16.03 48.17
C PRO A 169 10.75 -17.27 48.25
N ALA A 170 11.06 -17.73 49.47
CA ALA A 170 11.97 -18.85 49.70
C ALA A 170 11.29 -20.17 49.30
N ALA A 171 10.02 -20.36 49.68
CA ALA A 171 9.25 -21.53 49.26
C ALA A 171 8.86 -21.50 47.78
N ALA A 172 8.69 -20.31 47.18
CA ALA A 172 8.46 -20.17 45.75
C ALA A 172 9.68 -20.59 44.93
N ALA A 173 10.88 -20.15 45.34
CA ALA A 173 12.14 -20.52 44.72
C ALA A 173 12.46 -22.01 44.92
N SER A 174 12.26 -22.55 46.13
CA SER A 174 12.57 -23.95 46.42
C SER A 174 11.72 -24.93 45.60
N ARG A 175 10.47 -24.58 45.29
CA ARG A 175 9.60 -25.35 44.38
C ARG A 175 10.07 -25.37 42.93
N SER A 176 10.92 -24.42 42.53
CA SER A 176 11.58 -24.38 41.23
C SER A 176 13.00 -24.93 41.25
N ALA A 177 13.52 -25.41 42.39
CA ALA A 177 14.94 -25.73 42.60
C ALA A 177 15.54 -26.83 41.71
N ALA A 178 14.74 -27.58 40.96
CA ALA A 178 15.27 -28.58 40.05
C ALA A 178 15.89 -27.90 38.80
N ALA A 179 17.17 -28.14 38.53
CA ALA A 179 17.85 -27.64 37.33
C ALA A 179 17.13 -28.05 36.02
N ALA A 180 16.48 -29.23 36.00
CA ALA A 180 15.65 -29.68 34.88
C ALA A 180 14.43 -28.78 34.62
N LEU A 181 13.85 -28.19 35.67
CA LEU A 181 12.75 -27.21 35.56
C LEU A 181 13.23 -25.88 34.98
N ALA A 182 14.45 -25.44 35.31
CA ALA A 182 15.02 -24.21 34.74
C ALA A 182 15.27 -24.35 33.22
N LEU A 183 15.86 -25.46 32.80
CA LEU A 183 16.12 -25.72 31.39
C LEU A 183 14.82 -25.87 30.59
N ALA A 184 13.82 -26.53 31.15
CA ALA A 184 12.49 -26.63 30.55
C ALA A 184 11.83 -25.25 30.40
N ALA A 185 11.93 -24.39 31.42
CA ALA A 185 11.39 -23.03 31.35
C ALA A 185 12.10 -22.19 30.26
N HIS A 186 13.42 -22.31 30.12
CA HIS A 186 14.14 -21.67 29.01
C HIS A 186 13.69 -22.19 27.64
N ALA A 187 13.52 -23.50 27.50
CA ALA A 187 13.02 -24.08 26.25
C ALA A 187 11.61 -23.56 25.91
N ASP A 188 10.74 -23.47 26.91
CA ASP A 188 9.40 -22.92 26.74
C ASP A 188 9.44 -21.44 26.38
N GLU A 189 10.29 -20.63 27.02
CA GLU A 189 10.48 -19.23 26.64
C GLU A 189 10.84 -19.08 25.15
N GLN A 190 11.82 -19.85 24.68
CA GLN A 190 12.23 -19.83 23.28
C GLN A 190 11.08 -20.24 22.34
N ARG A 191 10.29 -21.25 22.71
CA ARG A 191 9.10 -21.65 21.93
C ARG A 191 8.07 -20.53 21.82
N HIS A 192 7.77 -19.83 22.91
CA HIS A 192 6.80 -18.73 22.88
C HIS A 192 7.32 -17.52 22.07
N LEU A 193 8.62 -17.24 22.14
CA LEU A 193 9.25 -16.21 21.31
C LEU A 193 9.15 -16.56 19.82
N LEU A 194 9.51 -17.79 19.44
CA LEU A 194 9.37 -18.29 18.06
C LEU A 194 7.92 -18.20 17.59
N ARG A 195 6.95 -18.61 18.42
CA ARG A 195 5.52 -18.50 18.11
C ARG A 195 5.09 -17.06 17.85
N THR A 196 5.61 -16.11 18.63
CA THR A 196 5.34 -14.68 18.41
C THR A 196 5.86 -14.23 17.04
N TYR A 197 7.11 -14.61 16.70
CA TYR A 197 7.69 -14.27 15.40
C TYR A 197 6.92 -14.90 14.24
N GLU A 198 6.51 -16.17 14.36
CA GLU A 198 5.67 -16.85 13.35
C GLU A 198 4.35 -16.13 13.12
N ILE A 199 3.67 -15.69 14.19
CA ILE A 199 2.42 -14.92 14.09
C ILE A 199 2.67 -13.60 13.35
N THR A 200 3.72 -12.85 13.72
CA THR A 200 4.04 -11.59 13.04
C THR A 200 4.44 -11.76 11.59
N ALA A 201 5.18 -12.83 11.26
CA ALA A 201 5.56 -13.15 9.88
C ALA A 201 4.32 -13.46 9.03
N ARG A 202 3.39 -14.28 9.53
CA ARG A 202 2.13 -14.58 8.84
C ARG A 202 1.30 -13.33 8.57
N LYS A 203 1.24 -12.40 9.54
CA LYS A 203 0.56 -11.11 9.37
C LYS A 203 1.18 -10.31 8.22
N LEU A 204 2.49 -10.10 8.27
CA LEU A 204 3.21 -9.32 7.25
C LEU A 204 3.11 -9.96 5.86
N GLU A 205 3.17 -11.29 5.78
CA GLU A 205 2.97 -12.03 4.53
C GLU A 205 1.57 -11.86 3.94
N ALA A 206 0.52 -11.79 4.78
CA ALA A 206 -0.84 -11.55 4.32
C ALA A 206 -0.99 -10.10 3.79
N GLU A 207 -0.46 -9.12 4.53
CA GLU A 207 -0.46 -7.72 4.12
C GLU A 207 0.31 -7.52 2.80
N LEU A 208 1.48 -8.15 2.65
CA LEU A 208 2.28 -8.09 1.43
C LEU A 208 1.52 -8.64 0.21
N ARG A 209 0.81 -9.77 0.36
CA ARG A 209 -0.02 -10.32 -0.72
C ARG A 209 -1.15 -9.38 -1.14
N VAL A 210 -1.78 -8.69 -0.19
CA VAL A 210 -2.82 -7.69 -0.49
C VAL A 210 -2.23 -6.53 -1.28
N ARG A 211 -1.06 -6.01 -0.84
CA ARG A 211 -0.36 -4.91 -1.52
C ARG A 211 0.12 -5.29 -2.92
N ASP A 212 0.62 -6.50 -3.11
CA ASP A 212 1.00 -6.99 -4.44
C ASP A 212 -0.21 -7.07 -5.37
N ALA A 213 -1.36 -7.55 -4.89
CA ALA A 213 -2.58 -7.59 -5.68
C ALA A 213 -3.12 -6.19 -6.02
N GLU A 214 -2.96 -5.20 -5.13
CA GLU A 214 -3.26 -3.79 -5.42
C GLU A 214 -2.31 -3.21 -6.47
N ALA A 215 -1.01 -3.49 -6.35
CA ALA A 215 0.00 -3.01 -7.30
C ALA A 215 -0.25 -3.58 -8.71
N GLU A 216 -0.58 -4.86 -8.84
CA GLU A 216 -0.93 -5.46 -10.13
C GLU A 216 -2.20 -4.85 -10.73
N ARG A 217 -3.24 -4.61 -9.92
CA ARG A 217 -4.45 -3.91 -10.37
C ARG A 217 -4.14 -2.50 -10.87
N ALA A 218 -3.33 -1.74 -10.13
CA ALA A 218 -2.92 -0.40 -10.52
C ALA A 218 -2.08 -0.39 -11.81
N ARG A 219 -1.16 -1.34 -11.97
CA ARG A 219 -0.36 -1.52 -13.20
C ARG A 219 -1.24 -1.83 -14.41
N ALA A 220 -2.23 -2.70 -14.25
CA ALA A 220 -3.18 -3.04 -15.30
C ALA A 220 -4.01 -1.80 -15.70
N ALA A 221 -4.57 -1.07 -14.73
CA ALA A 221 -5.32 0.15 -15.00
C ALA A 221 -4.47 1.21 -15.74
N LEU A 222 -3.23 1.41 -15.29
CA LEU A 222 -2.31 2.32 -15.97
C LEU A 222 -2.00 1.87 -17.40
N ALA A 223 -1.81 0.57 -17.63
CA ALA A 223 -1.60 0.03 -18.97
C ALA A 223 -2.80 0.28 -19.89
N ASP A 224 -4.02 0.17 -19.36
CA ASP A 224 -5.26 0.45 -20.09
C ASP A 224 -5.37 1.93 -20.46
N GLU A 225 -5.07 2.82 -19.52
CA GLU A 225 -5.05 4.27 -19.75
C GLU A 225 -3.98 4.66 -20.78
N VAL A 226 -2.77 4.10 -20.68
CA VAL A 226 -1.70 4.35 -21.66
C VAL A 226 -2.10 3.85 -23.05
N ARG A 227 -2.79 2.70 -23.15
CA ARG A 227 -3.34 2.22 -24.43
C ARG A 227 -4.41 3.17 -24.98
N ALA A 228 -5.30 3.66 -24.12
CA ALA A 228 -6.32 4.64 -24.51
C ALA A 228 -5.70 5.97 -24.98
N ALA A 229 -4.68 6.47 -24.26
CA ALA A 229 -3.95 7.69 -24.62
C ALA A 229 -3.26 7.56 -25.98
N ARG A 230 -2.57 6.45 -26.24
CA ARG A 230 -1.97 6.18 -27.56
C ARG A 230 -3.02 6.16 -28.68
N GLY A 231 -4.18 5.56 -28.42
CA GLY A 231 -5.29 5.59 -29.38
C GLY A 231 -5.83 7.00 -29.66
N LEU A 232 -5.77 7.91 -28.69
CA LEU A 232 -6.09 9.32 -28.90
C LEU A 232 -4.99 10.04 -29.69
N GLU A 233 -3.72 9.79 -29.38
CA GLU A 233 -2.57 10.35 -30.10
C GLU A 233 -2.60 9.96 -31.59
N GLU A 234 -2.91 8.71 -31.92
CA GLU A 234 -3.06 8.24 -33.30
C GLU A 234 -4.19 8.97 -34.06
N ARG A 235 -5.32 9.25 -33.38
CA ARG A 235 -6.41 10.04 -33.97
C ARG A 235 -5.97 11.47 -34.24
N THR A 236 -5.24 12.10 -33.32
CA THR A 236 -4.71 13.45 -33.51
C THR A 236 -3.56 13.52 -34.51
N ARG A 237 -2.82 12.43 -34.74
CA ARG A 237 -1.73 12.36 -35.72
C ARG A 237 -2.19 12.64 -37.16
N THR A 238 -3.49 12.48 -37.44
CA THR A 238 -4.07 12.91 -38.73
C THR A 238 -3.94 14.42 -38.98
N LEU A 239 -3.73 15.22 -37.93
CA LEU A 239 -3.40 16.64 -38.01
C LEU A 239 -1.90 16.93 -38.04
N ALA A 240 -1.04 15.95 -37.75
CA ALA A 240 0.42 16.17 -37.70
C ALA A 240 1.01 16.61 -39.04
N SER A 241 0.32 16.35 -40.16
CA SER A 241 0.68 16.90 -41.48
C SER A 241 0.55 18.43 -41.57
N LEU A 242 0.00 19.09 -40.56
CA LEU A 242 -0.17 20.54 -40.47
C LEU A 242 0.85 21.21 -39.53
N ASP A 243 1.59 20.44 -38.72
CA ASP A 243 2.44 20.97 -37.64
C ASP A 243 3.73 21.67 -38.15
N ASP A 244 4.26 21.24 -39.30
CA ASP A 244 5.50 21.79 -39.89
C ASP A 244 5.27 22.63 -41.15
N LEU A 245 4.05 23.12 -41.36
CA LEU A 245 3.72 23.89 -42.57
C LEU A 245 4.08 25.37 -42.41
N HIS A 246 5.00 25.86 -43.26
CA HIS A 246 5.19 27.31 -43.40
C HIS A 246 3.91 27.98 -43.92
N LEU A 247 3.58 29.15 -43.35
CA LEU A 247 2.40 29.94 -43.73
C LEU A 247 2.32 30.20 -45.25
N SER A 248 3.47 30.42 -45.89
CA SER A 248 3.59 30.64 -47.35
C SER A 248 3.29 29.40 -48.20
N GLY A 249 3.28 28.20 -47.61
CA GLY A 249 2.96 26.93 -48.26
C GLY A 249 1.52 26.44 -48.03
N LEU A 250 0.72 27.20 -47.27
CA LEU A 250 -0.70 26.88 -47.06
C LEU A 250 -1.47 26.97 -48.38
N ASN A 251 -2.32 25.99 -48.62
CA ASN A 251 -3.17 25.91 -49.80
C ASN A 251 -4.55 25.35 -49.42
N ALA A 252 -5.48 25.36 -50.37
CA ALA A 252 -6.86 24.92 -50.15
C ALA A 252 -6.97 23.48 -49.62
N THR A 253 -6.02 22.60 -49.94
CA THR A 253 -6.03 21.20 -49.47
C THR A 253 -5.75 21.10 -47.97
N HIS A 254 -4.88 21.94 -47.42
CA HIS A 254 -4.61 21.99 -45.97
C HIS A 254 -5.84 22.49 -45.21
N PHE A 255 -6.51 23.52 -45.73
CA PHE A 255 -7.77 24.00 -45.17
C PHE A 255 -8.86 22.93 -45.21
N LEU A 256 -9.03 22.22 -46.33
CA LEU A 256 -10.01 21.14 -46.45
C LEU A 256 -9.71 19.98 -45.48
N THR A 257 -8.44 19.64 -45.26
CA THR A 257 -8.02 18.63 -44.29
C THR A 257 -8.37 19.04 -42.85
N ALA A 258 -8.02 20.27 -42.47
CA ALA A 258 -8.36 20.82 -41.15
C ALA A 258 -9.87 20.92 -40.95
N LEU A 259 -10.62 21.38 -41.96
CA LEU A 259 -12.08 21.49 -41.92
C LEU A 259 -12.75 20.12 -41.76
N ARG A 260 -12.32 19.11 -42.53
CA ARG A 260 -12.84 17.74 -42.41
C ARG A 260 -12.57 17.16 -41.02
N HIS A 261 -11.39 17.40 -40.46
CA HIS A 261 -11.08 16.97 -39.12
C HIS A 261 -11.94 17.71 -38.08
N ALA A 262 -12.06 19.03 -38.17
CA ALA A 262 -12.88 19.83 -37.26
C ALA A 262 -14.35 19.39 -37.27
N VAL A 263 -14.94 19.14 -38.44
CA VAL A 263 -16.32 18.61 -38.55
C VAL A 263 -16.43 17.23 -37.89
N LYS A 264 -15.47 16.33 -38.10
CA LYS A 264 -15.44 15.01 -37.42
C LYS A 264 -15.34 15.16 -35.90
N SER A 265 -14.48 16.05 -35.41
CA SER A 265 -14.30 16.30 -33.97
C SER A 265 -15.55 16.89 -33.33
N VAL A 266 -16.21 17.86 -33.96
CA VAL A 266 -17.47 18.45 -33.48
C VAL A 266 -18.56 17.39 -33.35
N ARG A 267 -18.71 16.53 -34.38
CA ARG A 267 -19.70 15.43 -34.37
C ARG A 267 -19.41 14.41 -33.28
N ALA A 268 -18.15 14.02 -33.12
CA ALA A 268 -17.73 13.08 -32.08
C ALA A 268 -17.97 13.66 -30.68
N PHE A 269 -17.62 14.92 -30.47
CA PHE A 269 -17.81 15.62 -29.19
C PHE A 269 -19.29 15.78 -28.84
N ALA A 270 -20.13 16.21 -29.79
CA ALA A 270 -21.58 16.31 -29.58
C ALA A 270 -22.21 14.95 -29.26
N SER A 271 -21.75 13.88 -29.92
CA SER A 271 -22.22 12.51 -29.64
C SER A 271 -21.81 12.06 -28.23
N ALA A 272 -20.56 12.31 -27.82
CA ALA A 272 -20.08 12.00 -26.47
C ALA A 272 -20.83 12.81 -25.39
N MET A 273 -21.08 14.10 -25.65
CA MET A 273 -21.90 14.95 -24.80
C MET A 273 -23.31 14.39 -24.63
N LEU A 274 -23.97 14.01 -25.72
CA LEU A 274 -25.30 13.40 -25.69
C LEU A 274 -25.33 12.09 -24.88
N HIS A 275 -24.28 11.26 -24.98
CA HIS A 275 -24.17 10.03 -24.18
C HIS A 275 -23.98 10.34 -22.70
N ALA A 276 -23.11 11.30 -22.36
CA ALA A 276 -22.90 11.72 -20.99
C ALA A 276 -24.16 12.34 -20.36
N MET A 277 -24.91 13.14 -21.12
CA MET A 277 -26.19 13.71 -20.69
C MET A 277 -27.21 12.61 -20.36
N ARG A 278 -27.34 11.60 -21.22
CA ARG A 278 -28.20 10.43 -20.97
C ARG A 278 -27.79 9.66 -19.72
N ALA A 279 -26.49 9.41 -19.54
CA ALA A 279 -25.97 8.72 -18.36
C ALA A 279 -26.21 9.52 -17.06
N ALA A 280 -26.22 10.86 -17.14
CA ALA A 280 -26.51 11.75 -16.03
C ALA A 280 -28.03 11.97 -15.78
N GLY A 281 -28.91 11.30 -16.54
CA GLY A 281 -30.36 11.46 -16.42
C GLY A 281 -30.91 12.80 -16.92
N TRP A 282 -30.15 13.52 -17.74
CA TRP A 282 -30.64 14.75 -18.40
C TRP A 282 -31.56 14.38 -19.55
N ASP A 283 -32.64 15.14 -19.73
CA ASP A 283 -33.53 14.98 -20.88
C ASP A 283 -32.83 15.51 -22.16
N PRO A 284 -32.43 14.61 -23.09
CA PRO A 284 -31.79 15.02 -24.33
C PRO A 284 -32.74 15.80 -25.26
N GLU A 285 -34.05 15.63 -25.13
CA GLU A 285 -35.06 16.32 -25.95
C GLU A 285 -35.21 17.79 -25.53
N ALA A 286 -35.32 18.06 -24.22
CA ALA A 286 -35.30 19.43 -23.70
C ALA A 286 -33.99 20.17 -24.05
N ALA A 287 -32.85 19.47 -23.96
CA ALA A 287 -31.55 20.04 -24.35
C ALA A 287 -31.46 20.33 -25.86
N ALA A 288 -32.01 19.45 -26.69
CA ALA A 288 -32.11 19.65 -28.13
C ALA A 288 -33.00 20.82 -28.51
N ALA A 289 -34.16 20.96 -27.85
CA ALA A 289 -35.06 22.08 -28.04
C ALA A 289 -34.38 23.41 -27.65
N ALA A 290 -33.63 23.43 -26.54
CA ALA A 290 -32.86 24.60 -26.12
C ALA A 290 -31.71 24.94 -27.09
N ALA A 291 -31.02 23.93 -27.63
CA ALA A 291 -29.99 24.10 -28.64
C ALA A 291 -30.58 24.59 -29.98
N ALA A 292 -31.74 24.07 -30.39
CA ALA A 292 -32.45 24.49 -31.60
C ALA A 292 -33.03 25.91 -31.47
N ALA A 293 -33.38 26.36 -30.26
CA ALA A 293 -33.80 27.73 -30.00
C ALA A 293 -32.72 28.78 -30.33
N VAL A 294 -31.45 28.38 -30.42
CA VAL A 294 -30.35 29.24 -30.89
C VAL A 294 -30.42 29.50 -32.41
N HIS A 295 -31.18 28.69 -33.15
CA HIS A 295 -31.38 28.80 -34.59
C HIS A 295 -32.82 29.22 -34.93
N PRO A 296 -33.13 30.53 -35.00
CA PRO A 296 -34.46 31.01 -35.37
C PRO A 296 -34.78 30.58 -36.82
N GLY A 297 -35.56 29.51 -36.97
CA GLY A 297 -35.98 28.96 -38.26
C GLY A 297 -35.70 27.46 -38.48
N ALA A 298 -34.87 26.82 -37.64
CA ALA A 298 -34.64 25.38 -37.71
C ALA A 298 -35.77 24.62 -37.01
N ARG A 299 -36.58 23.87 -37.76
CA ARG A 299 -37.59 22.96 -37.20
C ARG A 299 -37.01 21.55 -37.10
N LEU A 300 -36.87 21.03 -35.89
CA LEU A 300 -36.61 19.60 -35.68
C LEU A 300 -37.87 18.83 -36.08
N ARG A 301 -37.72 17.79 -36.91
CA ARG A 301 -38.85 17.01 -37.43
C ARG A 301 -39.19 15.87 -36.47
N ASP A 302 -38.18 15.33 -35.81
CA ASP A 302 -38.27 14.38 -34.71
C ASP A 302 -37.37 14.87 -33.55
N PRO A 303 -37.94 15.47 -32.48
CA PRO A 303 -37.15 16.01 -31.36
C PRO A 303 -36.24 14.97 -30.68
N ALA A 304 -36.65 13.70 -30.63
CA ALA A 304 -35.90 12.62 -30.00
C ALA A 304 -34.74 12.13 -30.87
N GLY A 305 -34.97 11.98 -32.17
CA GLY A 305 -33.97 11.58 -33.15
C GLY A 305 -33.01 12.70 -33.57
N ASP A 306 -33.49 13.94 -33.65
CA ASP A 306 -32.75 15.08 -34.18
C ASP A 306 -31.90 15.80 -33.12
N ALA A 307 -32.00 15.39 -31.85
CA ALA A 307 -31.28 15.99 -30.73
C ALA A 307 -29.76 16.09 -30.95
N ARG A 308 -29.20 15.08 -31.61
CA ARG A 308 -27.79 15.06 -32.00
C ARG A 308 -27.44 16.21 -32.94
N PHE A 309 -28.26 16.50 -33.94
CA PHE A 309 -27.97 17.56 -34.91
C PHE A 309 -28.11 18.96 -34.30
N ALA A 310 -29.06 19.15 -33.39
CA ALA A 310 -29.20 20.39 -32.64
C ALA A 310 -27.94 20.66 -31.77
N LEU A 311 -27.46 19.62 -31.08
CA LEU A 311 -26.22 19.71 -30.28
C LEU A 311 -24.97 19.92 -31.16
N GLU A 312 -24.86 19.22 -32.29
CA GLU A 312 -23.77 19.42 -33.26
C GLU A 312 -23.71 20.88 -33.74
N SER A 313 -24.86 21.45 -34.11
CA SER A 313 -24.98 22.85 -34.56
C SER A 313 -24.62 23.85 -33.46
N TYR A 314 -25.13 23.63 -32.25
CA TYR A 314 -24.80 24.46 -31.09
C TYR A 314 -23.31 24.43 -30.74
N VAL A 315 -22.70 23.24 -30.71
CA VAL A 315 -21.26 23.06 -30.46
C VAL A 315 -20.45 23.78 -31.55
N ALA A 316 -20.79 23.60 -32.82
CA ALA A 316 -20.11 24.29 -33.92
C ALA A 316 -20.18 25.81 -33.76
N LEU A 317 -21.37 26.35 -33.45
CA LEU A 317 -21.55 27.78 -33.25
C LEU A 317 -20.69 28.32 -32.10
N LYS A 318 -20.58 27.57 -30.99
CA LYS A 318 -19.75 27.96 -29.86
C LYS A 318 -18.26 27.82 -30.12
N MET A 319 -17.82 26.75 -30.77
CA MET A 319 -16.41 26.53 -31.11
C MET A 319 -15.89 27.55 -32.12
N PHE A 320 -16.71 27.93 -33.10
CA PHE A 320 -16.35 28.90 -34.14
C PHE A 320 -16.79 30.33 -33.83
N ALA A 321 -17.28 30.59 -32.61
CA ALA A 321 -17.65 31.94 -32.19
C ALA A 321 -16.42 32.86 -32.23
N GLY A 322 -16.54 33.98 -32.96
CA GLY A 322 -15.44 34.95 -33.07
C GLY A 322 -14.42 34.67 -34.18
N PHE A 323 -14.56 33.58 -34.95
CA PHE A 323 -13.67 33.30 -36.10
C PHE A 323 -13.71 34.37 -37.20
N HIS A 324 -14.76 35.19 -37.24
CA HIS A 324 -14.87 36.36 -38.12
C HIS A 324 -13.98 37.54 -37.70
N ARG A 325 -13.35 37.47 -36.52
CA ARG A 325 -12.49 38.51 -35.97
C ARG A 325 -11.02 38.15 -36.16
N LYS A 326 -10.15 39.16 -36.29
CA LYS A 326 -8.70 38.97 -36.49
C LYS A 326 -8.01 38.21 -35.36
N ASP A 327 -8.53 38.34 -34.14
CA ASP A 327 -8.05 37.65 -32.94
C ASP A 327 -8.73 36.29 -32.71
N LEU A 328 -9.58 35.84 -33.65
CA LEU A 328 -10.37 34.61 -33.58
C LEU A 328 -11.24 34.51 -32.29
N GLY A 329 -11.50 35.63 -31.62
CA GLY A 329 -12.20 35.68 -30.33
C GLY A 329 -11.35 35.33 -29.11
N LEU A 330 -10.04 35.09 -29.24
CA LEU A 330 -9.14 34.69 -28.14
C LEU A 330 -8.94 35.78 -27.08
N SER A 331 -9.14 37.06 -27.43
CA SER A 331 -9.02 38.17 -26.48
C SER A 331 -10.14 38.15 -25.42
N SER A 332 -11.29 37.57 -25.73
CA SER A 332 -12.44 37.48 -24.81
C SER A 332 -12.24 36.44 -23.69
N LEU A 333 -11.37 35.44 -23.90
CA LEU A 333 -11.05 34.41 -22.92
C LEU A 333 -10.11 34.94 -21.82
N HIS A 334 -9.16 35.80 -22.17
CA HIS A 334 -8.23 36.42 -21.21
C HIS A 334 -8.93 37.32 -20.18
N GLY A 335 -10.05 37.97 -20.55
CA GLY A 335 -10.85 38.78 -19.63
C GLY A 335 -11.69 37.98 -18.62
N ARG A 336 -12.02 36.72 -18.92
CA ARG A 336 -12.80 35.83 -18.01
C ARG A 336 -11.97 35.27 -16.87
N GLY A 337 -10.68 34.98 -17.10
CA GLY A 337 -9.78 34.53 -16.03
C GLY A 337 -9.42 35.61 -15.01
N ALA A 338 -9.37 36.88 -15.44
CA ALA A 338 -9.05 38.02 -14.58
C ALA A 338 -10.25 38.53 -13.74
N SER A 339 -11.49 38.29 -14.21
CA SER A 339 -12.71 38.74 -13.50
C SER A 339 -13.11 37.79 -12.36
N THR A 340 -12.75 36.50 -12.43
CA THR A 340 -12.96 35.55 -11.32
C THR A 340 -12.04 35.78 -10.12
N THR A 341 -10.84 36.31 -10.32
CA THR A 341 -9.93 36.71 -9.24
C THR A 341 -10.31 38.06 -8.61
N ALA A 342 -10.89 38.99 -9.38
CA ALA A 342 -11.36 40.27 -8.85
C ALA A 342 -12.63 40.14 -7.97
N ALA A 343 -13.53 39.21 -8.29
CA ALA A 343 -14.75 38.98 -7.50
C ALA A 343 -14.50 38.29 -6.14
N ALA A 344 -13.41 37.54 -6.01
CA ALA A 344 -12.99 36.96 -4.73
C ALA A 344 -12.35 38.00 -3.78
N SER A 345 -11.70 39.02 -4.33
CA SER A 345 -11.03 40.08 -3.55
C SER A 345 -12.01 41.10 -2.94
N SER A 346 -13.17 41.33 -3.56
CA SER A 346 -14.16 42.31 -3.09
C SER A 346 -15.08 41.81 -1.96
N ARG A 347 -15.08 40.51 -1.63
CA ARG A 347 -15.84 39.97 -0.48
C ARG A 347 -15.08 40.00 0.85
N SER A 348 -13.79 40.33 0.85
CA SER A 348 -12.95 40.32 2.07
C SER A 348 -12.84 41.69 2.79
N SER A 349 -13.46 42.77 2.29
CA SER A 349 -13.31 44.13 2.88
C SER A 349 -14.58 44.71 3.51
N ARG A 350 -15.49 43.90 4.07
CA ARG A 350 -16.52 44.40 4.98
C ARG A 350 -16.07 44.27 6.43
N ARG A 351 -15.36 45.30 6.92
CA ARG A 351 -15.10 45.53 8.34
C ARG A 351 -16.43 45.70 9.10
N PRO A 352 -16.57 45.15 10.33
CA PRO A 352 -17.74 45.39 11.16
C PRO A 352 -17.69 46.78 11.80
N SER A 353 -18.84 47.46 11.80
CA SER A 353 -19.09 48.76 12.43
C SER A 353 -19.03 48.67 13.97
N PRO A 354 -18.50 49.68 14.68
CA PRO A 354 -18.46 49.68 16.14
C PRO A 354 -19.82 50.05 16.75
N ARG A 355 -20.23 49.30 17.78
CA ARG A 355 -21.42 49.58 18.60
C ARG A 355 -21.28 50.90 19.36
N PRO A 356 -22.36 51.70 19.51
CA PRO A 356 -22.32 52.88 20.36
C PRO A 356 -22.39 52.53 21.86
N ARG A 357 -21.61 53.26 22.65
CA ARG A 357 -21.60 53.23 24.12
C ARG A 357 -22.92 53.77 24.66
N ARG A 358 -23.53 53.02 25.58
CA ARG A 358 -24.57 53.51 26.49
C ARG A 358 -23.90 54.33 27.59
N SER A 359 -24.33 55.56 27.80
CA SER A 359 -24.03 56.35 28.98
C SER A 359 -25.35 56.75 29.64
N TYR A 360 -25.49 56.29 30.88
CA TYR A 360 -26.50 56.56 31.92
C TYR A 360 -27.97 56.26 31.61
#